data_AF-A0A7Y5TU11-F1
#
_entry.id   AF-A0A7Y5TU11-F1
#
_cell.length_a   1.000
_cell.length_b   1.000
_cell.length_c   1.000
_cell.angle_alpha   90.00
_cell.angle_beta   90.00
_cell.angle_gamma   90.00
#
_symmetry.space_group_name_H-M   'P 1'
#
loop_
_entity.id
_entity.type
_entity.pdbx_description
1 polymer ?
#
loop_
_entity_poly.entity_id
_entity_poly.type
_entity_poly.pdbx_seq_one_letter_code
_entity_poly.pdbx_strand_id
1 'polypeptide(L)'
;MPYRRHRAPIASLPHGRLLAGGTLLAGSAGFVNAVLLSFFQVPVSHMSGAVSHLGVAMASRPLPETLGALTIIAAFFVGSVVSGVIVGRHTALPGRRYGVVLLVQAAALAAAGGCLNARIAIGVPLAAFACGIQNAMSSSYYGLAMRTTHVTGMVTDLGVIVGHWLRHRRFSRWKARVLGVMTGAFLAGGVLGAVSIVWLDFRVLYVPAAGTLVAGLAYYLSIARDERGLRADAPALERAG
;
A
#
# COMPACT_ATOMS: atom_id res chain seq x y z
N MET A 1 14.00 29.37 14.51
CA MET A 1 13.74 29.37 13.06
C MET A 1 12.85 28.18 12.69
N PRO A 2 11.66 28.36 12.09
CA PRO A 2 10.84 27.23 11.69
C PRO A 2 11.29 26.68 10.34
N TYR A 3 11.43 25.36 10.31
CA TYR A 3 11.82 24.50 9.19
C TYR A 3 10.95 24.73 7.94
N ARG A 4 11.51 25.41 6.91
CA ARG A 4 10.90 25.51 5.57
C ARG A 4 10.89 24.12 4.94
N ARG A 5 9.76 23.41 5.02
CA ARG A 5 9.51 22.20 4.23
C ARG A 5 9.42 22.62 2.76
N HIS A 6 10.49 22.44 1.99
CA HIS A 6 10.39 22.39 0.52
C HIS A 6 9.58 21.14 0.13
N ARG A 7 8.26 21.23 0.22
CA ARG A 7 7.36 20.33 -0.51
C ARG A 7 7.53 20.71 -1.98
N ALA A 8 8.09 19.81 -2.78
CA ALA A 8 8.01 19.96 -4.23
C ALA A 8 6.54 20.16 -4.60
N PRO A 9 6.20 21.18 -5.42
CA PRO A 9 4.82 21.39 -5.83
C PRO A 9 4.31 20.11 -6.50
N ILE A 10 3.08 19.69 -6.18
CA ILE A 10 2.44 18.47 -6.72
C ILE A 10 2.54 18.43 -8.26
N ALA A 11 2.60 19.61 -8.90
CA ALA A 11 2.78 19.81 -10.33
C ALA A 11 4.09 19.25 -10.92
N SER A 12 5.17 19.06 -10.13
CA SER A 12 6.46 18.56 -10.63
C SER A 12 6.66 17.06 -10.48
N LEU A 13 5.65 16.33 -9.98
CA LEU A 13 5.73 14.89 -9.82
C LEU A 13 5.43 14.19 -11.14
N PRO A 14 6.05 13.04 -11.46
CA PRO A 14 5.65 12.24 -12.61
C PRO A 14 4.27 11.62 -12.35
N HIS A 15 3.22 12.38 -12.69
CA HIS A 15 1.81 12.09 -12.41
C HIS A 15 1.41 10.67 -12.85
N GLY A 16 1.99 10.17 -13.95
CA GLY A 16 1.75 8.82 -14.46
C GLY A 16 2.27 7.70 -13.55
N ARG A 17 3.51 7.82 -13.02
CA ARG A 17 4.09 6.80 -12.13
C ARG A 17 3.32 6.72 -10.81
N LEU A 18 2.89 7.87 -10.29
CA LEU A 18 2.05 7.96 -9.09
C LEU A 18 0.70 7.28 -9.28
N LEU A 19 0.00 7.59 -10.38
CA LEU A 19 -1.31 7.03 -10.65
C LEU A 19 -1.21 5.52 -10.89
N ALA A 20 -0.25 5.06 -11.71
CA ALA A 20 -0.06 3.63 -12.00
C ALA A 20 0.28 2.84 -10.73
N GLY A 21 1.28 3.29 -9.96
CA GLY A 21 1.67 2.64 -8.71
C GLY A 21 0.56 2.67 -7.66
N GLY A 22 -0.10 3.82 -7.48
CA GLY A 22 -1.22 3.97 -6.56
C GLY A 22 -2.41 3.06 -6.91
N THR A 23 -2.74 2.95 -8.20
CA THR A 23 -3.82 2.08 -8.70
C THR A 23 -3.50 0.61 -8.47
N LEU A 24 -2.29 0.16 -8.83
CA LEU A 24 -1.85 -1.22 -8.63
C LEU A 24 -1.90 -1.60 -7.14
N LEU A 25 -1.32 -0.76 -6.27
CA LEU A 25 -1.26 -1.04 -4.84
C LEU A 25 -2.62 -0.97 -4.16
N ALA A 26 -3.50 -0.04 -4.58
CA ALA A 26 -4.88 0.01 -4.09
C ALA A 26 -5.67 -1.23 -4.51
N GLY A 27 -5.53 -1.67 -5.77
CA GLY A 27 -6.15 -2.91 -6.26
C GLY A 27 -5.63 -4.15 -5.54
N SER A 28 -4.32 -4.28 -5.38
CA SER A 28 -3.69 -5.38 -4.60
C SER A 28 -4.19 -5.39 -3.15
N ALA A 29 -4.29 -4.23 -2.51
CA ALA A 29 -4.84 -4.10 -1.17
C ALA A 29 -6.30 -4.57 -1.08
N GLY A 30 -7.16 -4.10 -2.00
CA GLY A 30 -8.55 -4.52 -2.05
C GLY A 30 -8.68 -6.03 -2.24
N PHE A 31 -7.88 -6.60 -3.13
CA PHE A 31 -7.81 -8.02 -3.42
C PHE A 31 -7.44 -8.85 -2.19
N VAL A 32 -6.29 -8.57 -1.57
CA VAL A 32 -5.82 -9.29 -0.38
C VAL A 32 -6.82 -9.17 0.77
N ASN A 33 -7.38 -7.98 0.96
CA ASN A 33 -8.35 -7.74 2.04
C ASN A 33 -9.66 -8.52 1.82
N ALA A 34 -10.19 -8.56 0.59
CA ALA A 34 -11.40 -9.32 0.29
C ALA A 34 -11.18 -10.84 0.43
N VAL A 35 -10.03 -11.36 -0.02
CA VAL A 35 -9.66 -12.76 0.17
C VAL A 35 -9.65 -13.14 1.65
N LEU A 36 -9.01 -12.33 2.50
CA LEU A 36 -8.87 -12.65 3.92
C LEU A 36 -10.13 -12.39 4.73
N LEU A 37 -10.92 -11.36 4.38
CA LEU A 37 -12.24 -11.15 4.97
C LEU A 37 -13.19 -12.32 4.68
N SER A 38 -13.15 -12.87 3.47
CA SER A 38 -14.03 -13.98 3.08
C SER A 38 -13.86 -15.22 3.96
N PHE A 39 -12.65 -15.45 4.49
CA PHE A 39 -12.34 -16.63 5.31
C PHE A 39 -12.22 -16.34 6.81
N PHE A 40 -11.57 -15.25 7.18
CA PHE A 40 -11.23 -14.96 8.57
C PHE A 40 -12.16 -13.93 9.23
N GLN A 41 -13.06 -13.30 8.47
CA GLN A 41 -13.99 -12.27 8.95
C GLN A 41 -13.31 -11.08 9.67
N VAL A 42 -11.98 -10.98 9.58
CA VAL A 42 -11.18 -9.90 10.17
C VAL A 42 -10.44 -9.18 9.04
N PRO A 43 -10.56 -7.85 8.94
CA PRO A 43 -9.83 -7.09 7.95
C PRO A 43 -8.35 -7.00 8.36
N VAL A 44 -7.43 -7.41 7.48
CA VAL A 44 -5.99 -7.35 7.75
C VAL A 44 -5.34 -6.02 7.34
N SER A 45 -6.00 -5.23 6.48
CA SER A 45 -5.50 -3.93 6.04
C SER A 45 -6.19 -2.74 6.69
N HIS A 46 -7.33 -2.95 7.37
CA HIS A 46 -8.09 -1.89 8.05
C HIS A 46 -7.88 -1.94 9.57
N MET A 47 -6.89 -1.18 10.04
CA MET A 47 -6.53 -1.19 11.47
C MET A 47 -7.67 -0.71 12.38
N SER A 48 -8.52 0.22 11.94
CA SER A 48 -9.71 0.60 12.73
C SER A 48 -10.63 -0.59 12.99
N GLY A 49 -10.89 -1.40 11.95
CA GLY A 49 -11.69 -2.62 12.08
C GLY A 49 -11.00 -3.69 12.93
N ALA A 50 -9.69 -3.91 12.73
CA ALA A 50 -8.92 -4.87 13.51
C ALA A 50 -8.86 -4.52 15.01
N VAL A 51 -8.67 -3.24 15.36
CA VAL A 51 -8.66 -2.76 16.75
C VAL A 51 -10.05 -2.84 17.38
N SER A 52 -11.11 -2.48 16.65
CA SER A 52 -12.49 -2.68 17.13
C SER A 52 -12.80 -4.16 17.35
N HIS A 53 -12.38 -5.04 16.44
CA HIS A 53 -12.53 -6.49 16.59
C HIS A 53 -11.76 -7.01 17.80
N LEU A 54 -10.53 -6.55 18.04
CA LEU A 54 -9.78 -6.89 19.25
C LEU A 54 -10.53 -6.45 20.52
N GLY A 55 -11.10 -5.25 20.54
CA GLY A 55 -11.89 -4.76 21.68
C GLY A 55 -13.11 -5.64 21.97
N VAL A 56 -13.87 -6.02 20.93
CA VAL A 56 -14.99 -6.97 21.05
C VAL A 56 -14.51 -8.33 21.53
N ALA A 57 -13.37 -8.79 21.01
CA ALA A 57 -12.78 -10.07 21.37
C ALA A 57 -12.36 -10.10 22.85
N MET A 58 -11.71 -9.05 23.33
CA MET A 58 -11.33 -8.91 24.74
C MET A 58 -12.53 -8.85 25.69
N ALA A 59 -13.65 -8.27 25.25
CA ALA A 59 -14.82 -8.11 26.09
C ALA A 59 -15.65 -9.40 26.25
N SER A 60 -15.67 -10.25 25.21
CA SER A 60 -16.71 -11.27 25.10
C SER A 60 -16.33 -12.54 24.34
N ARG A 61 -15.11 -12.65 23.81
CA ARG A 61 -14.68 -13.81 23.01
C ARG A 61 -13.62 -14.67 23.70
N PRO A 62 -13.48 -15.94 23.29
CA PRO A 62 -12.42 -16.81 23.77
C PRO A 62 -11.02 -16.24 23.50
N LEU A 63 -10.06 -16.59 24.36
CA LEU A 63 -8.68 -16.13 24.28
C LEU A 63 -8.02 -16.34 22.88
N PRO A 64 -8.24 -17.44 22.16
CA PRO A 64 -7.67 -17.63 20.82
C PRO A 64 -8.09 -16.57 19.79
N GLU A 65 -9.35 -16.12 19.80
CA GLU A 65 -9.83 -15.05 18.90
C GLU A 65 -9.14 -13.72 19.21
N THR A 66 -9.00 -13.40 20.50
CA THR A 66 -8.30 -12.21 20.99
C THR A 66 -6.82 -12.21 20.60
N LEU A 67 -6.13 -13.34 20.79
CA LEU A 67 -4.73 -13.50 20.39
C LEU A 67 -4.57 -13.42 18.87
N GLY A 68 -5.50 -14.01 18.10
CA GLY A 68 -5.53 -13.90 16.64
C GLY A 68 -5.59 -12.43 16.19
N ALA A 69 -6.54 -11.65 16.71
CA ALA A 69 -6.65 -10.23 16.40
C ALA A 69 -5.40 -9.43 16.81
N LEU A 70 -4.82 -9.72 17.97
CA LEU A 70 -3.60 -9.08 18.44
C LEU A 70 -2.40 -9.37 17.51
N THR A 71 -2.24 -10.61 17.04
CA THR A 71 -1.16 -10.98 16.12
C THR A 71 -1.26 -10.27 14.77
N ILE A 72 -2.48 -10.04 14.26
CA ILE A 72 -2.72 -9.26 13.04
C ILE A 72 -2.23 -7.82 13.22
N ILE A 73 -2.64 -7.17 14.32
CA ILE A 73 -2.24 -5.78 14.63
C ILE A 73 -0.72 -5.68 14.81
N ALA A 74 -0.14 -6.60 15.58
CA ALA A 74 1.30 -6.64 15.83
C ALA A 74 2.08 -6.86 14.53
N ALA A 75 1.69 -7.82 13.71
CA ALA A 75 2.37 -8.10 12.44
C ALA A 75 2.27 -6.93 11.46
N PHE A 76 1.11 -6.28 11.35
CA PHE A 76 0.94 -5.06 10.57
C PHE A 76 1.86 -3.94 11.07
N PHE A 77 1.95 -3.75 12.38
CA PHE A 77 2.84 -2.76 12.99
C PHE A 77 4.31 -3.07 12.67
N VAL A 78 4.76 -4.31 12.85
CA VAL A 78 6.13 -4.73 12.50
C VAL A 78 6.41 -4.52 11.01
N GLY A 79 5.48 -4.84 10.12
CA GLY A 79 5.60 -4.56 8.68
C GLY A 79 5.76 -3.07 8.39
N SER A 80 5.02 -2.23 9.11
CA SER A 80 5.13 -0.78 9.01
C SER A 80 6.50 -0.27 9.48
N VAL A 81 7.04 -0.82 10.58
CA VAL A 81 8.39 -0.53 11.08
C VAL A 81 9.44 -0.94 10.05
N VAL A 82 9.36 -2.15 9.50
CA VAL A 82 10.30 -2.65 8.48
C VAL A 82 10.30 -1.74 7.25
N SER A 83 9.14 -1.35 6.75
CA SER A 83 9.05 -0.38 5.65
C SER A 83 9.68 0.97 6.02
N GLY A 84 9.46 1.47 7.24
CA GLY A 84 10.06 2.72 7.70
C GLY A 84 11.59 2.67 7.75
N VAL A 85 12.15 1.56 8.25
CA VAL A 85 13.60 1.31 8.31
C VAL A 85 14.20 1.25 6.89
N ILE A 86 13.57 0.51 5.97
CA ILE A 86 14.09 0.35 4.60
C ILE A 86 14.03 1.67 3.82
N VAL A 87 12.90 2.39 3.86
CA VAL A 87 12.75 3.64 3.12
C VAL A 87 13.63 4.74 3.72
N GLY A 88 13.71 4.83 5.05
CA GLY A 88 14.49 5.86 5.75
C GLY A 88 13.85 7.25 5.68
N ARG A 89 14.63 8.31 5.96
CA ARG A 89 14.15 9.71 6.02
C ARG A 89 13.32 10.07 4.79
N HIS A 90 12.22 10.80 5.03
CA HIS A 90 11.30 11.36 4.02
C HIS A 90 12.01 12.22 2.97
N THR A 91 12.65 11.60 1.99
CA THR A 91 13.10 12.29 0.79
C THR A 91 11.87 12.59 -0.06
N ALA A 92 11.79 13.81 -0.59
CA ALA A 92 10.67 14.23 -1.45
C ALA A 92 10.53 13.37 -2.71
N LEU A 93 11.59 12.65 -3.09
CA LEU A 93 11.63 11.75 -4.23
C LEU A 93 11.83 10.30 -3.77
N PRO A 94 11.01 9.36 -4.27
CA PRO A 94 11.17 7.95 -4.01
C PRO A 94 12.36 7.39 -4.82
N GLY A 95 13.28 6.70 -4.13
CA GLY A 95 14.46 6.05 -4.72
C GLY A 95 14.35 4.52 -4.73
N ARG A 96 15.43 3.81 -5.11
CA ARG A 96 15.46 2.34 -5.27
C ARG A 96 14.95 1.53 -4.08
N ARG A 97 15.02 2.08 -2.87
CA ARG A 97 14.52 1.48 -1.63
C ARG A 97 13.03 1.16 -1.69
N TYR A 98 12.21 1.93 -2.41
CA TYR A 98 10.80 1.60 -2.63
C TYR A 98 10.61 0.29 -3.40
N GLY A 99 11.49 0.01 -4.38
CA GLY A 99 11.52 -1.27 -5.07
C GLY A 99 11.84 -2.43 -4.12
N VAL A 100 12.81 -2.24 -3.22
CA VAL A 100 13.15 -3.24 -2.19
C VAL A 100 11.94 -3.54 -1.30
N VAL A 101 11.22 -2.51 -0.85
CA VAL A 101 10.03 -2.68 -0.01
C VAL A 101 8.93 -3.48 -0.73
N LEU A 102 8.71 -3.22 -2.02
CA LEU A 102 7.78 -4.00 -2.86
C LEU A 102 8.21 -5.46 -2.98
N LEU A 103 9.51 -5.74 -3.09
CA LEU A 103 10.02 -7.12 -3.13
C LEU A 103 9.80 -7.86 -1.80
N VAL A 104 10.03 -7.17 -0.66
CA VAL A 104 9.74 -7.75 0.67
C VAL A 104 8.25 -8.00 0.83
N GLN A 105 7.39 -7.08 0.38
CA GLN A 105 5.94 -7.27 0.37
C GLN A 105 5.55 -8.50 -0.45
N ALA A 106 6.10 -8.65 -1.65
CA ALA A 106 5.81 -9.78 -2.54
C ALA A 106 6.21 -11.12 -1.89
N ALA A 107 7.38 -11.19 -1.27
CA ALA A 107 7.84 -12.37 -0.55
C ALA A 107 6.91 -12.72 0.62
N ALA A 108 6.49 -11.72 1.40
CA ALA A 108 5.56 -11.93 2.51
C ALA A 108 4.18 -12.42 2.04
N LEU A 109 3.64 -11.89 0.94
CA LEU A 109 2.38 -12.37 0.36
C LEU A 109 2.49 -13.79 -0.20
N ALA A 110 3.61 -14.12 -0.85
CA ALA A 110 3.86 -15.48 -1.33
C ALA A 110 3.98 -16.49 -0.18
N ALA A 111 4.68 -16.11 0.90
CA ALA A 111 4.78 -16.92 2.12
C ALA A 111 3.42 -17.08 2.80
N ALA A 112 2.60 -16.01 2.86
CA ALA A 112 1.24 -16.07 3.37
C ALA A 112 0.38 -17.05 2.55
N GLY A 113 0.41 -16.97 1.22
CA GLY A 113 -0.29 -17.91 0.34
C GLY A 113 0.11 -19.36 0.58
N GLY A 114 1.41 -19.63 0.67
CA GLY A 114 1.93 -20.98 0.95
C GLY A 114 1.51 -21.51 2.32
N CYS A 115 1.63 -20.68 3.37
CA CYS A 115 1.23 -21.05 4.73
C CYS A 115 -0.28 -21.32 4.82
N LEU A 116 -1.11 -20.45 4.26
CA LEU A 116 -2.57 -20.61 4.32
C LEU A 116 -3.04 -21.82 3.51
N ASN A 117 -2.46 -22.07 2.34
CA ASN A 117 -2.75 -23.28 1.55
C ASN A 117 -2.33 -24.56 2.29
N ALA A 118 -1.29 -24.50 3.12
CA ALA A 118 -0.87 -25.58 4.02
C ALA A 118 -1.61 -25.59 5.37
N ARG A 119 -2.63 -24.73 5.56
CA ARG A 119 -3.40 -24.57 6.82
C ARG A 119 -2.54 -24.19 8.04
N ILE A 120 -1.45 -23.48 7.82
CA ILE A 120 -0.55 -22.97 8.86
C ILE A 120 -1.01 -21.57 9.28
N ALA A 121 -1.34 -21.41 10.57
CA ALA A 121 -1.97 -20.20 11.12
C ALA A 121 -1.15 -18.90 10.90
N ILE A 122 0.18 -18.98 10.76
CA ILE A 122 1.05 -17.81 10.57
C ILE A 122 0.80 -17.07 9.25
N GLY A 123 0.07 -17.69 8.30
CA GLY A 123 -0.25 -17.07 7.03
C GLY A 123 -1.06 -15.77 7.12
N VAL A 124 -1.98 -15.65 8.10
CA VAL A 124 -2.76 -14.41 8.29
C VAL A 124 -1.89 -13.26 8.82
N PRO A 125 -1.07 -13.45 9.89
CA PRO A 125 -0.09 -12.46 10.29
C PRO A 125 0.90 -12.05 9.18
N LEU A 126 1.35 -12.99 8.33
CA LEU A 126 2.24 -12.67 7.20
C LEU A 126 1.57 -11.75 6.18
N ALA A 127 0.30 -11.97 5.88
CA ALA A 127 -0.45 -11.07 5.01
C ALA A 127 -0.66 -9.69 5.66
N ALA A 128 -0.96 -9.65 6.97
CA ALA A 128 -1.07 -8.40 7.72
C ALA A 128 0.26 -7.61 7.74
N PHE A 129 1.39 -8.30 7.91
CA PHE A 129 2.73 -7.74 7.77
C PHE A 129 2.96 -7.15 6.38
N ALA A 130 2.59 -7.87 5.31
CA ALA A 130 2.69 -7.35 3.95
C ALA A 130 1.82 -6.10 3.71
N CYS A 131 0.60 -6.07 4.26
CA CYS A 131 -0.25 -4.88 4.23
C CYS A 131 0.37 -3.70 5.01
N GLY A 132 0.97 -3.96 6.17
CA GLY A 132 1.69 -2.98 6.97
C GLY A 132 2.84 -2.34 6.19
N ILE A 133 3.64 -3.18 5.52
CA ILE A 133 4.70 -2.74 4.61
C ILE A 133 4.15 -1.77 3.55
N GLN A 134 3.10 -2.19 2.83
CA GLN A 134 2.53 -1.39 1.75
C GLN A 134 2.01 -0.04 2.24
N ASN A 135 1.37 -0.03 3.40
CA ASN A 135 0.74 1.15 3.96
C ASN A 135 1.76 2.17 4.46
N ALA A 136 2.82 1.71 5.11
CA ALA A 136 3.91 2.58 5.52
C ALA A 136 4.66 3.15 4.31
N MET A 137 4.98 2.32 3.31
CA MET A 137 5.64 2.76 2.08
C MET A 137 4.84 3.84 1.34
N SER A 138 3.56 3.59 1.09
CA SER A 138 2.70 4.53 0.34
C SER A 138 2.53 5.88 1.05
N SER A 139 2.50 5.89 2.39
CA SER A 139 2.34 7.11 3.19
C SER A 139 3.48 8.13 3.07
N SER A 140 4.67 7.67 2.63
CA SER A 140 5.85 8.51 2.43
C SER A 140 6.08 8.88 0.96
N TYR A 141 5.27 8.32 0.05
CA TYR A 141 5.48 8.44 -1.39
C TYR A 141 5.22 9.88 -1.86
N TYR A 142 6.26 10.52 -2.39
CA TYR A 142 6.28 11.93 -2.83
C TYR A 142 5.81 12.95 -1.77
N GLY A 143 5.93 12.64 -0.48
CA GLY A 143 5.48 13.52 0.60
C GLY A 143 3.97 13.79 0.61
N LEU A 144 3.21 13.07 -0.22
CA LEU A 144 1.76 13.00 -0.16
C LEU A 144 1.41 11.91 0.85
N ALA A 145 0.53 12.22 1.80
CA ALA A 145 -0.02 11.24 2.72
C ALA A 145 -1.05 10.33 2.01
N MET A 146 -0.66 9.71 0.89
CA MET A 146 -1.51 8.80 0.13
C MET A 146 -1.38 7.40 0.72
N ARG A 147 -2.39 6.98 1.48
CA ARG A 147 -2.47 5.62 2.03
C ARG A 147 -3.38 4.78 1.14
N THR A 148 -2.82 3.78 0.43
CA THR A 148 -3.54 2.99 -0.59
C THR A 148 -4.70 2.14 -0.04
N THR A 149 -4.71 1.86 1.26
CA THR A 149 -5.77 1.12 1.98
C THR A 149 -6.74 1.99 2.75
N HIS A 150 -6.49 3.31 2.83
CA HIS A 150 -7.27 4.22 3.65
C HIS A 150 -8.50 4.72 2.88
N VAL A 151 -9.32 3.77 2.42
CA VAL A 151 -10.52 4.03 1.60
C VAL A 151 -11.46 5.01 2.28
N THR A 152 -11.65 4.92 3.59
CA THR A 152 -12.42 5.89 4.38
C THR A 152 -11.95 7.32 4.12
N GLY A 153 -10.63 7.58 4.18
CA GLY A 153 -10.11 8.92 3.89
C GLY A 153 -10.22 9.31 2.41
N MET A 154 -10.06 8.37 1.48
CA MET A 154 -10.22 8.66 0.05
C MET A 154 -11.67 9.06 -0.28
N VAL A 155 -12.64 8.34 0.26
CA VAL A 155 -14.08 8.62 0.10
C VAL A 155 -14.44 9.95 0.77
N THR A 156 -13.97 10.21 1.99
CA THR A 156 -14.18 11.50 2.67
C THR A 156 -13.61 12.65 1.86
N ASP A 157 -12.38 12.53 1.36
CA ASP A 157 -11.75 13.56 0.54
C ASP A 157 -12.50 13.81 -0.77
N LEU A 158 -13.00 12.75 -1.42
CA LEU A 158 -13.88 12.88 -2.60
C LEU A 158 -15.16 13.65 -2.25
N GLY A 159 -15.80 13.30 -1.13
CA GLY A 159 -16.98 14.01 -0.62
C GLY A 159 -16.70 15.50 -0.35
N VAL A 160 -15.55 15.82 0.25
CA VAL A 160 -15.12 17.20 0.48
C VAL A 160 -14.89 17.94 -0.84
N ILE A 161 -14.29 17.31 -1.86
CA ILE A 161 -14.09 17.92 -3.18
C ILE A 161 -15.44 18.24 -3.84
N VAL A 162 -16.38 17.30 -3.80
CA VAL A 162 -17.74 17.51 -4.31
C VAL A 162 -18.43 18.65 -3.54
N GLY A 163 -18.33 18.67 -2.21
CA GLY A 163 -18.88 19.74 -1.37
C GLY A 163 -18.30 21.12 -1.69
N HIS A 164 -16.98 21.22 -1.93
CA HIS A 164 -16.34 22.47 -2.35
C HIS A 164 -16.79 22.93 -3.74
N TRP A 165 -17.02 21.99 -4.65
CA TRP A 165 -17.57 22.32 -5.96
C TRP A 165 -19.01 22.84 -5.86
N LEU A 166 -19.85 22.21 -5.04
CA LEU A 166 -21.21 22.66 -4.80
C LEU A 166 -21.26 24.06 -4.17
N ARG A 167 -20.42 24.33 -3.15
CA ARG A 167 -20.44 25.60 -2.40
C ARG A 167 -19.66 26.73 -3.06
N HIS A 168 -18.50 26.43 -3.66
CA HIS A 168 -17.53 27.43 -4.10
C HIS A 168 -17.17 27.33 -5.58
N ARG A 169 -17.77 26.40 -6.33
CA ARG A 169 -17.42 26.10 -7.75
C ARG A 169 -15.94 25.78 -7.97
N ARG A 170 -15.22 25.40 -6.91
CA ARG A 170 -13.81 25.00 -6.94
C ARG A 170 -13.72 23.48 -6.93
N PHE A 171 -13.18 22.89 -7.99
CA PHE A 171 -13.04 21.44 -8.13
C PHE A 171 -11.60 21.06 -8.50
N SER A 172 -10.97 20.24 -7.65
CA SER A 172 -9.62 19.72 -7.93
C SER A 172 -9.70 18.46 -8.78
N ARG A 173 -9.69 18.62 -10.12
CA ARG A 173 -9.82 17.52 -11.08
C ARG A 173 -8.77 16.42 -10.89
N TRP A 174 -7.53 16.82 -10.64
CA TRP A 174 -6.42 15.89 -10.44
C TRP A 174 -6.61 15.06 -9.18
N LYS A 175 -6.86 15.71 -8.03
CA LYS A 175 -7.06 15.02 -6.75
C LYS A 175 -8.27 14.09 -6.82
N ALA A 176 -9.38 14.54 -7.40
CA ALA A 176 -10.57 13.72 -7.61
C ALA A 176 -10.29 12.49 -8.48
N ARG A 177 -9.54 12.65 -9.57
CA ARG A 177 -9.15 11.53 -10.44
C ARG A 177 -8.32 10.50 -9.69
N VAL A 178 -7.27 10.93 -8.98
CA VAL A 178 -6.39 10.01 -8.24
C VAL A 178 -7.17 9.23 -7.19
N LEU A 179 -7.96 9.92 -6.35
CA LEU A 179 -8.74 9.27 -5.30
C LEU A 179 -9.83 8.36 -5.86
N GLY A 180 -10.52 8.79 -6.91
CA GLY A 180 -11.56 8.01 -7.58
C GLY A 180 -11.02 6.74 -8.21
N VAL A 181 -9.91 6.85 -8.96
CA VAL A 181 -9.24 5.69 -9.57
C VAL A 181 -8.73 4.73 -8.50
N MET A 182 -8.08 5.21 -7.43
CA MET A 182 -7.59 4.34 -6.36
C MET A 182 -8.73 3.66 -5.60
N THR A 183 -9.83 4.37 -5.32
CA THR A 183 -11.02 3.79 -4.67
C THR A 183 -11.66 2.74 -5.58
N GLY A 184 -11.82 3.05 -6.87
CA GLY A 184 -12.35 2.11 -7.86
C GLY A 184 -11.45 0.88 -8.03
N ALA A 185 -10.13 1.05 -8.04
CA ALA A 185 -9.17 -0.04 -8.11
C ALA A 185 -9.23 -0.93 -6.87
N PHE A 186 -9.34 -0.35 -5.66
CA PHE A 186 -9.54 -1.11 -4.43
C PHE A 186 -10.81 -1.96 -4.51
N LEU A 187 -11.93 -1.36 -4.95
CA LEU A 187 -13.19 -2.10 -5.13
C LEU A 187 -13.05 -3.22 -6.16
N ALA A 188 -12.51 -2.91 -7.35
CA ALA A 188 -12.32 -3.89 -8.42
C ALA A 188 -11.40 -5.04 -7.96
N GLY A 189 -10.30 -4.72 -7.29
CA GLY A 189 -9.42 -5.71 -6.68
C GLY A 189 -10.15 -6.57 -5.66
N GLY A 190 -10.99 -5.98 -4.80
CA GLY A 190 -11.80 -6.71 -3.85
C GLY A 190 -12.80 -7.67 -4.50
N VAL A 191 -13.50 -7.22 -5.54
CA VAL A 191 -14.40 -8.09 -6.33
C VAL A 191 -13.61 -9.23 -6.96
N LEU A 192 -12.48 -8.94 -7.60
CA LEU A 192 -11.62 -9.95 -8.22
C LEU A 192 -11.10 -10.95 -7.19
N GLY A 193 -10.68 -10.50 -6.00
CA GLY A 193 -10.20 -11.36 -4.92
C GLY A 193 -11.30 -12.27 -4.39
N ALA A 194 -12.49 -11.73 -4.13
CA ALA A 194 -13.66 -12.48 -3.65
C ALA A 194 -14.18 -13.51 -4.67
N VAL A 195 -14.10 -13.21 -5.98
CA VAL A 195 -14.45 -14.18 -7.02
C VAL A 195 -13.37 -15.24 -7.17
N SER A 196 -12.09 -14.84 -7.15
CA SER A 196 -10.97 -15.74 -7.44
C SER A 196 -10.70 -16.76 -6.33
N ILE A 197 -10.97 -16.41 -5.07
CA ILE A 197 -10.77 -17.30 -3.93
C ILE A 197 -11.63 -18.57 -4.01
N VAL A 198 -12.81 -18.50 -4.64
CA VAL A 198 -13.72 -19.65 -4.83
C VAL A 198 -13.07 -20.75 -5.68
N TRP A 199 -12.22 -20.38 -6.64
CA TRP A 199 -11.63 -21.33 -7.59
C TRP A 199 -10.18 -21.70 -7.27
N LEU A 200 -9.45 -20.78 -6.64
CA LEU A 200 -8.01 -20.92 -6.43
C LEU A 200 -7.60 -21.21 -4.99
N ASP A 201 -8.54 -21.15 -4.04
CA ASP A 201 -8.25 -21.19 -2.61
C ASP A 201 -7.12 -20.18 -2.26
N PHE A 202 -6.38 -20.36 -1.17
CA PHE A 202 -5.33 -19.43 -0.76
C PHE A 202 -4.17 -19.25 -1.76
N ARG A 203 -4.07 -20.09 -2.80
CA ARG A 203 -3.14 -19.88 -3.93
C ARG A 203 -3.42 -18.57 -4.66
N VAL A 204 -4.64 -18.04 -4.53
CA VAL A 204 -5.03 -16.74 -5.06
C VAL A 204 -4.11 -15.60 -4.57
N LEU A 205 -3.48 -15.73 -3.40
CA LEU A 205 -2.52 -14.75 -2.87
C LEU A 205 -1.22 -14.65 -3.68
N TYR A 206 -0.91 -15.64 -4.53
CA TYR A 206 0.21 -15.54 -5.47
C TYR A 206 -0.04 -14.48 -6.56
N VAL A 207 -1.30 -14.13 -6.85
CA VAL A 207 -1.64 -13.08 -7.82
C VAL A 207 -1.13 -11.70 -7.36
N PRO A 208 -1.53 -11.16 -6.18
CA PRO A 208 -0.98 -9.90 -5.69
C PRO A 208 0.52 -10.00 -5.36
N ALA A 209 1.04 -11.17 -4.98
CA ALA A 209 2.47 -11.38 -4.78
C ALA A 209 3.26 -11.21 -6.09
N ALA A 210 2.80 -11.83 -7.19
CA ALA A 210 3.43 -11.70 -8.50
C ALA A 210 3.34 -10.26 -9.03
N GLY A 211 2.17 -9.62 -8.90
CA GLY A 211 2.00 -8.22 -9.32
C GLY A 211 2.93 -7.26 -8.57
N THR A 212 3.07 -7.43 -7.25
CA THR A 212 3.99 -6.62 -6.43
C THR A 212 5.46 -6.94 -6.70
N LEU A 213 5.80 -8.21 -7.00
CA LEU A 213 7.15 -8.62 -7.42
C LEU A 213 7.57 -7.93 -8.72
N VAL A 214 6.72 -8.01 -9.75
CA VAL A 214 6.97 -7.39 -11.06
C VAL A 214 7.10 -5.88 -10.91
N ALA A 215 6.20 -5.24 -10.16
CA ALA A 215 6.27 -3.82 -9.90
C ALA A 215 7.54 -3.42 -9.14
N GLY A 216 7.92 -4.19 -8.12
CA GLY A 216 9.13 -3.97 -7.32
C GLY A 216 10.41 -4.06 -8.15
N LEU A 217 10.51 -5.11 -8.99
CA LEU A 217 11.66 -5.30 -9.87
C LEU A 217 11.73 -4.21 -10.95
N ALA A 218 10.61 -3.93 -11.62
CA ALA A 218 10.54 -2.88 -12.64
C ALA A 218 10.94 -1.52 -12.07
N TYR A 219 10.43 -1.18 -10.88
CA TYR A 219 10.74 0.08 -10.20
C TYR A 219 12.22 0.15 -9.78
N TYR A 220 12.75 -0.93 -9.19
CA TYR A 220 14.15 -1.00 -8.79
C TYR A 220 15.09 -0.80 -9.98
N LEU A 221 14.82 -1.49 -11.09
CA LEU A 221 15.63 -1.42 -12.30
C LEU A 221 15.49 -0.06 -13.01
N SER A 222 14.29 0.53 -13.05
CA SER A 222 14.09 1.84 -13.69
C SER A 222 14.88 2.93 -12.99
N ILE A 223 14.82 2.99 -11.65
CA ILE A 223 15.57 4.01 -10.90
C ILE A 223 17.09 3.74 -10.97
N ALA A 224 17.50 2.46 -10.98
CA ALA A 224 18.92 2.12 -11.16
C ALA A 224 19.48 2.55 -12.52
N ARG A 225 18.66 2.58 -13.57
CA ARG A 225 19.04 3.11 -14.89
C ARG A 225 19.13 4.63 -14.87
N ASP A 226 18.13 5.30 -14.29
CA ASP A 226 18.10 6.76 -14.14
C ASP A 226 19.34 7.26 -13.36
N GLU A 227 19.71 6.60 -12.26
CA GLU A 227 20.91 6.91 -11.47
C GLU A 227 22.23 6.71 -12.24
N ARG A 228 22.30 5.71 -13.13
CA ARG A 228 23.50 5.45 -13.95
C ARG A 228 23.66 6.47 -15.07
N GLY A 229 22.57 6.86 -15.73
CA GLY A 229 22.59 7.88 -16.78
C GLY A 229 23.09 9.22 -16.24
N LEU A 230 22.54 9.68 -15.11
CA LEU A 230 22.97 10.92 -14.45
C LEU A 230 24.46 10.91 -14.06
N ARG A 231 25.01 9.76 -13.65
CA ARG A 231 26.44 9.62 -13.34
C ARG A 231 27.32 9.61 -14.59
N ALA A 232 26.82 9.08 -15.70
CA ALA A 232 27.55 9.07 -16.97
C ALA A 232 27.64 10.47 -17.61
N ASP A 233 26.60 11.29 -17.44
CA ASP A 233 26.54 12.65 -17.99
C ASP A 233 27.26 13.70 -17.13
N ALA A 234 27.50 13.42 -15.85
CA ALA A 234 28.16 14.34 -14.91
C ALA A 234 29.49 14.93 -15.40
N PRO A 235 30.46 14.16 -15.93
CA PRO A 235 31.73 14.71 -16.45
C PRO A 235 31.58 15.55 -17.73
N ALA A 236 30.47 15.41 -18.48
CA ALA A 236 30.20 16.25 -19.65
C ALA A 236 29.64 17.62 -19.25
N LEU A 237 28.86 17.68 -18.17
CA LEU A 237 28.29 18.91 -17.62
C LEU A 237 29.35 19.76 -16.89
N GLU A 238 30.30 19.13 -16.20
CA GLU A 238 31.44 19.82 -15.57
C GLU A 238 32.40 20.47 -16.58
N ARG A 239 32.44 19.99 -17.83
CA ARG A 239 33.29 20.57 -18.90
C ARG A 239 32.59 21.68 -19.69
N ALA A 240 31.30 21.87 -19.50
CA ALA A 240 30.48 22.82 -20.25
C ALA A 240 30.15 24.10 -19.46
N GLY A 241 30.58 24.19 -18.19
CA GLY A 241 30.48 25.39 -17.33
C GLY A 241 31.86 25.94 -17.00
#